data_AF-A0A1X1PBH2-F1
#
_entry.id   AF-A0A1X1PBH2-F1
#
_cell.length_a   1.000
_cell.length_b   1.000
_cell.length_c   1.000
_cell.angle_alpha   90.00
_cell.angle_beta   90.00
_cell.angle_gamma   90.00
#
_symmetry.space_group_name_H-M   'P 1'
#
loop_
_entity.id
_entity.type
_entity.pdbx_description
1 polymer ?
#
loop_
_entity_poly.entity_id
_entity_poly.type
_entity_poly.pdbx_seq_one_letter_code
_entity_poly.pdbx_strand_id
1 'polypeptide(L)'
;MSTLDQAPVSGKFGLLRAAEAVTNWRALAMCAFAIVASMLMGMLTIQVLRHSPVLGLLFIIATFAISLIGYSAVGIVLMRDAQGESVGFVDALLQATFSVHRLLGIGVLLALGWILLLLALLIVFLVCKIPGLGPLLYAIAYPLAAIVAGAIFAGMWYVGYPLAAPAIWQGNSTLQTAARLLQIGRRQLLGVIVRMFGLLLLVGVLSAIVFGILGTGAAIASSISAATGTSPLGGLMGTLGGLGGFGRHAGAYGMGAYGLGAGAAEGGFDYRSMAYLGAYGFGNGLLFAIGLVIPFLTFVNGTCLIYLQTISGVDFSATEEKLSQHVADAKRHAEQARERAADRLAKARDSHAAGAAGTASLPASDTASPAADEAAACAQCHKPMAADDLFCGECGARRHA
;
A
#
# COMPACT_ATOMS: atom_id res chain seq x y z
N MET A 1 -38.83 14.79 36.86
CA MET A 1 -37.73 14.16 37.62
C MET A 1 -37.99 12.67 37.68
N SER A 2 -37.32 11.90 36.82
CA SER A 2 -37.13 10.45 37.00
C SER A 2 -35.71 10.15 36.54
N THR A 3 -34.83 10.03 37.52
CA THR A 3 -33.39 9.81 37.39
C THR A 3 -33.12 8.30 37.34
N LEU A 4 -33.49 7.65 36.23
CA LEU A 4 -33.17 6.24 35.96
C LEU A 4 -32.60 6.01 34.55
N ASP A 5 -32.02 7.04 33.94
CA ASP A 5 -31.24 6.91 32.72
C ASP A 5 -29.74 7.01 33.04
N GLN A 6 -28.95 6.19 32.35
CA GLN A 6 -27.49 6.05 32.40
C GLN A 6 -26.93 4.96 33.32
N ALA A 7 -27.30 3.71 33.06
CA ALA A 7 -26.36 2.61 33.25
C ALA A 7 -25.35 2.59 32.07
N PRO A 8 -24.03 2.47 32.31
CA PRO A 8 -23.06 2.40 31.22
C PRO A 8 -23.14 1.02 30.57
N VAL A 9 -23.80 0.93 29.41
CA VAL A 9 -23.83 -0.27 28.57
C VAL A 9 -22.48 -0.42 27.86
N SER A 10 -21.44 -0.70 28.63
CA SER A 10 -20.06 -0.88 28.17
C SER A 10 -19.69 -2.37 28.25
N GLY A 11 -19.44 -3.01 27.11
CA GLY A 11 -18.59 -4.20 27.06
C GLY A 11 -19.11 -5.39 26.24
N LYS A 12 -20.41 -5.73 26.29
CA LYS A 12 -20.91 -6.99 25.68
C LYS A 12 -21.75 -6.81 24.42
N PHE A 13 -22.26 -5.60 24.16
CA PHE A 13 -23.18 -5.33 23.05
C PHE A 13 -22.51 -4.81 21.77
N GLY A 14 -21.21 -4.47 21.79
CA GLY A 14 -20.53 -3.90 20.61
C GLY A 14 -20.22 -4.92 19.50
N LEU A 15 -19.83 -6.15 19.87
CA LEU A 15 -19.42 -7.18 18.92
C LEU A 15 -20.61 -7.83 18.21
N LEU A 16 -21.70 -8.12 18.93
CA LEU A 16 -22.92 -8.65 18.33
C LEU A 16 -23.61 -7.63 17.42
N ARG A 17 -23.54 -6.34 17.80
CA ARG A 17 -24.02 -5.24 16.95
C ARG A 17 -23.17 -5.04 15.69
N ALA A 18 -21.90 -5.47 15.70
CA ALA A 18 -21.09 -5.49 14.48
C ALA A 18 -21.71 -6.42 13.42
N ALA A 19 -22.23 -7.59 13.84
CA ALA A 19 -22.89 -8.56 12.95
C ALA A 19 -24.27 -8.12 12.47
N GLU A 20 -24.93 -7.19 13.17
CA GLU A 20 -26.23 -6.62 12.78
C GLU A 20 -26.16 -5.84 11.46
N ALA A 21 -24.97 -5.41 11.02
CA ALA A 21 -24.76 -4.81 9.70
C ALA A 21 -25.22 -5.71 8.54
N VAL A 22 -25.22 -7.03 8.73
CA VAL A 22 -25.70 -7.98 7.72
C VAL A 22 -27.20 -7.84 7.48
N THR A 23 -27.96 -7.29 8.44
CA THR A 23 -29.39 -7.02 8.25
C THR A 23 -29.69 -5.66 7.62
N ASN A 24 -28.68 -4.79 7.47
CA ASN A 24 -28.84 -3.51 6.79
C ASN A 24 -28.84 -3.71 5.26
N TRP A 25 -30.04 -3.75 4.68
CA TRP A 25 -30.22 -3.98 3.24
C TRP A 25 -29.51 -2.93 2.36
N ARG A 26 -29.34 -1.69 2.85
CA ARG A 26 -28.68 -0.62 2.09
C ARG A 26 -27.19 -0.88 1.99
N ALA A 27 -26.58 -1.28 3.10
CA ALA A 27 -25.16 -1.66 3.13
C ALA A 27 -24.90 -2.91 2.28
N LEU A 28 -25.79 -3.91 2.36
CA LEU A 28 -25.74 -5.11 1.50
C LEU A 28 -25.81 -4.75 0.01
N ALA A 29 -26.80 -3.94 -0.39
CA ALA A 29 -26.97 -3.55 -1.78
C ALA A 29 -25.78 -2.73 -2.30
N MET A 30 -25.26 -1.80 -1.48
CA MET A 30 -24.08 -1.01 -1.83
C MET A 30 -22.83 -1.89 -1.97
N CYS A 31 -22.65 -2.86 -1.07
CA CYS A 31 -21.56 -3.82 -1.11
C CYS A 31 -21.64 -4.72 -2.35
N ALA A 32 -22.83 -5.27 -2.64
CA ALA A 32 -23.06 -6.05 -3.85
C ALA A 32 -22.76 -5.24 -5.12
N PHE A 33 -23.23 -4.00 -5.20
CA PHE A 33 -22.93 -3.10 -6.31
C PHE A 33 -21.43 -2.83 -6.46
N ALA A 34 -20.73 -2.52 -5.36
CA ALA A 34 -19.29 -2.28 -5.36
C ALA A 34 -18.48 -3.50 -5.81
N ILE A 35 -18.89 -4.70 -5.38
CA ILE A 35 -18.29 -5.98 -5.77
C ILE A 35 -18.47 -6.22 -7.26
N VAL A 36 -19.71 -6.11 -7.78
CA VAL A 36 -19.99 -6.34 -9.20
C VAL A 36 -19.24 -5.34 -10.06
N ALA A 37 -19.24 -4.06 -9.71
CA ALA A 37 -18.50 -3.02 -10.43
C ALA A 37 -16.98 -3.29 -10.43
N SER A 38 -16.41 -3.65 -9.28
CA SER A 38 -14.98 -3.99 -9.17
C SER A 38 -14.62 -5.24 -9.97
N MET A 39 -15.49 -6.25 -9.96
CA MET A 39 -15.27 -7.52 -10.66
C MET A 39 -15.32 -7.33 -12.17
N LEU A 40 -16.33 -6.61 -12.69
CA LEU A 40 -16.42 -6.28 -14.12
C LEU A 40 -15.22 -5.46 -14.60
N MET A 41 -14.80 -4.46 -13.81
CA MET A 41 -13.63 -3.65 -14.15
C MET A 41 -12.33 -4.46 -14.07
N GLY A 42 -12.19 -5.35 -13.09
CA GLY A 42 -11.05 -6.25 -12.96
C GLY A 42 -10.95 -7.21 -14.14
N MET A 43 -12.08 -7.78 -14.59
CA MET A 43 -12.12 -8.61 -15.80
C MET A 43 -11.68 -7.83 -17.04
N LEU A 44 -12.20 -6.61 -17.21
CA LEU A 44 -11.79 -5.74 -18.32
C LEU A 44 -10.30 -5.42 -18.27
N THR A 45 -9.76 -5.17 -17.08
CA THR A 45 -8.32 -4.93 -16.85
C THR A 45 -7.47 -6.12 -17.28
N ILE A 46 -7.87 -7.34 -16.91
CA ILE A 46 -7.18 -8.56 -17.32
C ILE A 46 -7.20 -8.73 -18.84
N GLN A 47 -8.32 -8.41 -19.50
CA GLN A 47 -8.40 -8.47 -20.96
C GLN A 47 -7.47 -7.43 -21.63
N VAL A 48 -7.47 -6.20 -21.13
CA VAL A 48 -6.61 -5.13 -21.66
C VAL A 48 -5.13 -5.45 -21.48
N LEU A 49 -4.72 -5.98 -20.33
CA LEU A 49 -3.34 -6.38 -20.04
C LEU A 49 -2.78 -7.41 -21.04
N ARG A 50 -3.65 -8.24 -21.62
CA ARG A 50 -3.23 -9.23 -22.65
C ARG A 50 -2.84 -8.57 -23.97
N HIS A 51 -3.42 -7.41 -24.30
CA HIS A 51 -3.17 -6.71 -25.55
C HIS A 51 -2.13 -5.59 -25.41
N SER A 52 -2.12 -4.87 -24.29
CA SER A 52 -1.18 -3.79 -24.04
C SER A 52 -0.89 -3.65 -22.54
N PRO A 53 0.37 -3.83 -22.10
CA PRO A 53 0.72 -3.73 -20.68
C PRO A 53 0.63 -2.28 -20.18
N VAL A 54 0.93 -1.28 -21.03
CA VAL A 54 0.86 0.14 -20.67
C VAL A 54 -0.59 0.57 -20.45
N LEU A 55 -1.49 0.23 -21.38
CA LEU A 55 -2.91 0.51 -21.21
C LEU A 55 -3.49 -0.29 -20.03
N GLY A 56 -3.03 -1.53 -19.85
CA GLY A 56 -3.41 -2.37 -18.72
C GLY A 56 -3.05 -1.74 -17.36
N LEU A 57 -1.91 -1.06 -17.24
CA LEU A 57 -1.54 -0.34 -16.01
C LEU A 57 -2.52 0.78 -15.66
N LEU A 58 -3.03 1.52 -16.64
CA LEU A 58 -4.09 2.52 -16.41
C LEU A 58 -5.39 1.86 -15.91
N PHE A 59 -5.74 0.69 -16.46
CA PHE A 59 -6.90 -0.07 -16.03
C PHE A 59 -6.74 -0.69 -14.63
N ILE A 60 -5.52 -1.06 -14.23
CA ILE A 60 -5.22 -1.46 -12.84
C ILE A 60 -5.52 -0.30 -11.89
N ILE A 61 -5.03 0.91 -12.21
CA ILE A 61 -5.29 2.11 -11.40
C ILE A 61 -6.79 2.40 -11.33
N ALA A 62 -7.50 2.29 -12.46
CA ALA A 62 -8.94 2.51 -12.49
C ALA A 62 -9.72 1.46 -11.68
N THR A 63 -9.33 0.18 -11.76
CA THR A 63 -9.92 -0.89 -10.92
C THR A 63 -9.70 -0.62 -9.44
N PHE A 64 -8.47 -0.27 -9.06
CA PHE A 64 -8.14 0.08 -7.68
C PHE A 64 -8.96 1.28 -7.18
N ALA A 65 -9.10 2.32 -8.01
CA ALA A 65 -9.93 3.47 -7.68
C ALA A 65 -11.41 3.10 -7.47
N ILE A 66 -11.99 2.30 -8.36
CA ILE A 66 -13.39 1.82 -8.25
C ILE A 66 -13.56 0.99 -6.98
N SER A 67 -12.64 0.08 -6.67
CA SER A 67 -12.69 -0.72 -5.45
C SER A 67 -12.56 0.13 -4.19
N LEU A 68 -11.69 1.14 -4.18
CA LEU A 68 -11.57 2.08 -3.05
C LEU A 68 -12.81 2.96 -2.86
N ILE A 69 -13.41 3.42 -3.95
CA ILE A 69 -14.67 4.18 -3.92
C ILE A 69 -15.78 3.28 -3.37
N GLY A 70 -15.89 2.03 -3.85
CA GLY A 70 -16.86 1.06 -3.37
C GLY A 70 -16.68 0.74 -1.87
N TYR A 71 -15.44 0.46 -1.45
CA TYR A 71 -15.07 0.26 -0.04
C TYR A 71 -15.51 1.46 0.82
N SER A 72 -15.21 2.67 0.36
CA SER A 72 -15.53 3.90 1.10
C SER A 72 -17.02 4.19 1.13
N ALA A 73 -17.76 3.90 0.05
CA ALA A 73 -19.21 4.09 0.00
C ALA A 73 -19.94 3.16 0.99
N VAL A 74 -19.55 1.89 1.05
CA VAL A 74 -20.08 0.95 2.05
C VAL A 74 -19.73 1.41 3.46
N GLY A 75 -18.49 1.84 3.68
CA GLY A 75 -18.05 2.39 4.96
C GLY A 75 -18.83 3.63 5.41
N ILE A 76 -19.13 4.56 4.50
CA ILE A 76 -19.93 5.76 4.79
C ILE A 76 -21.36 5.38 5.16
N VAL A 77 -21.99 4.45 4.44
CA VAL A 77 -23.34 3.96 4.77
C VAL A 77 -23.37 3.35 6.18
N LEU A 78 -22.41 2.47 6.50
CA LEU A 78 -22.31 1.83 7.81
C LEU A 78 -21.92 2.81 8.93
N MET A 79 -21.06 3.78 8.65
CA MET A 79 -20.65 4.79 9.61
C MET A 79 -21.84 5.70 10.00
N ARG A 80 -22.65 6.12 9.01
CA ARG A 80 -23.86 6.90 9.26
C ARG A 80 -24.89 6.10 10.04
N ASP A 81 -25.09 4.84 9.66
CA ASP A 81 -25.99 3.92 10.37
C ASP A 81 -25.57 3.73 11.84
N ALA A 82 -24.26 3.57 12.10
CA ALA A 82 -23.69 3.49 13.45
C ALA A 82 -23.86 4.80 14.26
N GLN A 83 -24.00 5.95 13.59
CA GLN A 83 -24.32 7.24 14.19
C GLN A 83 -25.83 7.46 14.39
N GLY A 84 -26.68 6.53 13.93
CA GLY A 84 -28.14 6.69 13.95
C GLY A 84 -28.67 7.55 12.81
N GLU A 85 -27.86 7.83 11.79
CA GLU A 85 -28.21 8.61 10.61
C GLU A 85 -28.37 7.71 9.37
N SER A 86 -29.01 8.23 8.32
CA SER A 86 -29.21 7.50 7.08
C SER A 86 -28.79 8.35 5.88
N VAL A 87 -28.06 7.77 4.92
CA VAL A 87 -27.48 8.48 3.76
C VAL A 87 -27.92 7.85 2.44
N GLY A 88 -28.37 8.67 1.49
CA GLY A 88 -28.76 8.20 0.16
C GLY A 88 -27.62 7.47 -0.58
N PHE A 89 -27.96 6.57 -1.50
CA PHE A 89 -26.95 5.81 -2.26
C PHE A 89 -26.03 6.72 -3.08
N VAL A 90 -26.61 7.70 -3.77
CA VAL A 90 -25.86 8.65 -4.62
C VAL A 90 -24.97 9.54 -3.76
N ASP A 91 -25.49 10.04 -2.63
CA ASP A 91 -24.74 10.88 -1.70
C ASP A 91 -23.55 10.12 -1.12
N ALA A 92 -23.74 8.86 -0.75
CA ALA A 92 -22.66 8.00 -0.27
C ALA A 92 -21.56 7.80 -1.33
N LEU A 93 -21.93 7.63 -2.60
CA LEU A 93 -20.97 7.45 -3.69
C LEU A 93 -20.20 8.73 -4.03
N LEU A 94 -20.89 9.88 -4.03
CA LEU A 94 -20.25 11.19 -4.20
C LEU A 94 -19.29 11.47 -3.04
N GLN A 95 -19.74 11.27 -1.79
CA GLN A 95 -18.90 11.44 -0.62
C GLN A 95 -17.72 10.45 -0.61
N ALA A 96 -17.92 9.21 -1.07
CA ALA A 96 -16.85 8.22 -1.23
C ALA A 96 -15.79 8.72 -2.23
N THR A 97 -16.22 9.20 -3.40
CA THR A 97 -15.33 9.72 -4.44
C THR A 97 -14.46 10.87 -3.91
N PHE A 98 -15.06 11.79 -3.15
CA PHE A 98 -14.32 12.90 -2.54
C PHE A 98 -13.58 12.54 -1.24
N SER A 99 -13.72 11.34 -0.69
CA SER A 99 -12.97 10.90 0.50
C SER A 99 -11.79 9.99 0.17
N VAL A 100 -11.77 9.35 -1.01
CA VAL A 100 -10.69 8.43 -1.42
C VAL A 100 -9.31 9.07 -1.34
N HIS A 101 -9.15 10.33 -1.78
CA HIS A 101 -7.85 11.01 -1.72
C HIS A 101 -7.35 11.20 -0.28
N ARG A 102 -8.25 11.36 0.70
CA ARG A 102 -7.90 11.47 2.12
C ARG A 102 -7.45 10.13 2.69
N LEU A 103 -8.13 9.05 2.29
CA LEU A 103 -7.79 7.69 2.67
C LEU A 103 -6.42 7.30 2.10
N LEU A 104 -6.18 7.63 0.83
CA LEU A 104 -4.88 7.45 0.19
C LEU A 104 -3.81 8.29 0.88
N GLY A 105 -4.12 9.53 1.27
CA GLY A 105 -3.21 10.40 2.02
C GLY A 105 -2.78 9.81 3.36
N ILE A 106 -3.69 9.23 4.14
CA ILE A 106 -3.32 8.49 5.36
C ILE A 106 -2.51 7.24 5.03
N GLY A 107 -2.91 6.47 4.02
CA GLY A 107 -2.16 5.28 3.58
C GLY A 107 -0.70 5.62 3.24
N VAL A 108 -0.48 6.70 2.49
CA VAL A 108 0.85 7.23 2.16
C VAL A 108 1.58 7.70 3.41
N LEU A 109 0.92 8.40 4.34
CA LEU A 109 1.55 8.86 5.58
C LEU A 109 2.04 7.68 6.44
N LEU A 110 1.22 6.63 6.58
CA LEU A 110 1.58 5.42 7.32
C LEU A 110 2.71 4.66 6.61
N ALA A 111 2.66 4.54 5.28
CA ALA A 111 3.72 3.91 4.50
C ALA A 111 5.05 4.68 4.61
N LEU A 112 5.02 6.02 4.56
CA LEU A 112 6.21 6.85 4.77
C LEU A 112 6.76 6.68 6.18
N GLY A 113 5.90 6.65 7.21
CA GLY A 113 6.31 6.35 8.58
C GLY A 113 7.00 4.99 8.70
N TRP A 114 6.48 3.96 8.02
CA TRP A 114 7.09 2.63 7.96
C TRP A 114 8.47 2.67 7.30
N ILE A 115 8.57 3.32 6.14
CA ILE A 115 9.82 3.43 5.38
C ILE A 115 10.89 4.16 6.20
N LEU A 116 10.52 5.23 6.90
CA LEU A 116 11.44 5.96 7.79
C LEU A 116 11.93 5.10 8.96
N LEU A 117 11.07 4.27 9.56
CA LEU A 117 11.49 3.31 10.57
C LEU A 117 12.47 2.29 9.99
N LEU A 118 12.17 1.71 8.83
CA LEU A 118 13.06 0.77 8.16
C LEU A 118 14.41 1.40 7.83
N LEU A 119 14.41 2.66 7.39
CA LEU A 119 15.64 3.42 7.13
C LEU A 119 16.45 3.64 8.43
N ALA A 120 15.79 4.00 9.53
CA ALA A 120 16.44 4.15 10.83
C ALA A 120 17.06 2.82 11.31
N LEU A 121 16.33 1.70 11.19
CA LEU A 121 16.83 0.37 11.51
C LEU A 121 17.98 -0.05 10.60
N LEU A 122 17.92 0.29 9.31
CA LEU A 122 19.02 0.08 8.37
C LEU A 122 20.28 0.81 8.85
N ILE A 123 20.16 2.09 9.26
CA ILE A 123 21.29 2.86 9.80
C ILE A 123 21.85 2.19 11.07
N VAL A 124 20.99 1.77 12.00
CA VAL A 124 21.41 1.06 13.23
C VAL A 124 22.19 -0.22 12.89
N PHE A 125 21.70 -1.03 11.94
CA PHE A 125 22.39 -2.25 11.53
C PHE A 125 23.66 -2.00 10.72
N LEU A 126 23.76 -0.87 10.00
CA LEU A 126 25.01 -0.45 9.39
C LEU A 126 26.07 -0.11 10.46
N VAL A 127 25.68 0.54 11.56
CA VAL A 127 26.59 0.79 12.70
C VAL A 127 27.02 -0.53 13.36
N CYS A 128 26.17 -1.54 13.39
CA CYS A 128 26.52 -2.88 13.89
C CYS A 128 27.57 -3.61 13.02
N LYS A 129 27.94 -3.08 11.85
CA LYS A 129 28.96 -3.68 10.97
C LYS A 129 30.40 -3.26 11.34
N ILE A 130 30.58 -2.38 12.32
CA ILE A 130 31.92 -1.93 12.73
C ILE A 130 32.73 -3.12 13.30
N PRO A 131 33.93 -3.41 12.77
CA PRO A 131 34.76 -4.52 13.25
C PRO A 131 35.13 -4.36 14.74
N GLY A 132 35.11 -5.45 15.49
CA GLY A 132 35.39 -5.48 16.94
C GLY A 132 34.16 -5.28 17.83
N LEU A 133 33.38 -4.21 17.63
CA LEU A 133 32.20 -3.89 18.46
C LEU A 133 30.87 -4.42 17.89
N GLY A 134 30.84 -4.71 16.60
CA GLY A 134 29.64 -5.05 15.84
C GLY A 134 28.81 -6.22 16.41
N PRO A 135 29.41 -7.38 16.72
CA PRO A 135 28.68 -8.51 17.28
C PRO A 135 28.01 -8.20 18.63
N LEU A 136 28.65 -7.40 19.48
CA LEU A 136 28.11 -7.00 20.78
C LEU A 136 26.91 -6.05 20.62
N LEU A 137 27.04 -5.04 19.75
CA LEU A 137 25.96 -4.10 19.42
C LEU A 137 24.77 -4.84 18.79
N TYR A 138 25.03 -5.76 17.85
CA TYR A 138 23.98 -6.52 17.17
C TYR A 138 23.17 -7.41 18.12
N ALA A 139 23.83 -8.03 19.11
CA ALA A 139 23.17 -8.87 20.11
C ALA A 139 22.05 -8.14 20.89
N ILE A 140 22.16 -6.81 21.04
CA ILE A 140 21.16 -5.97 21.72
C ILE A 140 20.26 -5.26 20.70
N ALA A 141 20.83 -4.75 19.60
CA ALA A 141 20.09 -3.99 18.61
C ALA A 141 19.03 -4.84 17.89
N TYR A 142 19.35 -6.09 17.54
CA TYR A 142 18.42 -6.97 16.84
C TYR A 142 17.11 -7.26 17.61
N PRO A 143 17.13 -7.75 18.88
CA PRO A 143 15.90 -8.02 19.60
C PRO A 143 15.10 -6.73 19.87
N LEU A 144 15.76 -5.62 20.17
CA LEU A 144 15.08 -4.33 20.34
C LEU A 144 14.42 -3.85 19.04
N ALA A 145 15.14 -3.93 17.92
CA ALA A 145 14.61 -3.59 16.61
C ALA A 145 13.41 -4.48 16.25
N ALA A 146 13.47 -5.78 16.52
CA ALA A 146 12.38 -6.71 16.25
C ALA A 146 11.13 -6.37 17.07
N ILE A 147 11.28 -6.08 18.37
CA ILE A 147 10.17 -5.69 19.25
C ILE A 147 9.56 -4.36 18.79
N VAL A 148 10.39 -3.34 18.55
CA VAL A 148 9.93 -2.01 18.14
C VAL A 148 9.27 -2.06 16.77
N ALA A 149 9.88 -2.71 15.79
CA ALA A 149 9.31 -2.87 14.45
C ALA A 149 8.00 -3.65 14.48
N GLY A 150 7.95 -4.76 15.23
CA GLY A 150 6.74 -5.56 15.38
C GLY A 150 5.60 -4.78 16.05
N ALA A 151 5.90 -4.05 17.13
CA ALA A 151 4.91 -3.23 17.84
C ALA A 151 4.38 -2.08 16.97
N ILE A 152 5.26 -1.39 16.22
CA ILE A 152 4.84 -0.31 15.30
C ILE A 152 4.06 -0.89 14.12
N PHE A 153 4.51 -2.01 13.54
CA PHE A 153 3.80 -2.68 12.45
C PHE A 153 2.39 -3.06 12.87
N ALA A 154 2.25 -3.72 14.04
CA ALA A 154 0.96 -4.04 14.61
C ALA A 154 0.14 -2.76 14.85
N GLY A 155 0.65 -1.78 15.59
CA GLY A 155 -0.07 -0.53 15.86
C GLY A 155 -0.53 0.18 14.59
N MET A 156 0.26 0.15 13.51
CA MET A 156 -0.05 0.85 12.28
C MET A 156 -1.01 0.09 11.36
N TRP A 157 -0.74 -1.19 11.10
CA TRP A 157 -1.54 -2.00 10.17
C TRP A 157 -2.78 -2.62 10.83
N TYR A 158 -2.69 -3.00 12.10
CA TYR A 158 -3.78 -3.64 12.83
C TYR A 158 -4.76 -2.63 13.42
N VAL A 159 -4.26 -1.49 13.90
CA VAL A 159 -5.08 -0.48 14.58
C VAL A 159 -5.22 0.79 13.74
N GLY A 160 -4.09 1.35 13.29
CA GLY A 160 -4.06 2.64 12.60
C GLY A 160 -4.87 2.64 11.32
N TYR A 161 -4.60 1.69 10.42
CA TYR A 161 -5.27 1.63 9.12
C TYR A 161 -6.78 1.35 9.22
N PRO A 162 -7.26 0.37 10.01
CA PRO A 162 -8.70 0.12 10.11
C PRO A 162 -9.47 1.22 10.83
N LEU A 163 -8.85 2.00 11.73
CA LEU A 163 -9.49 3.15 12.37
C LEU A 163 -9.41 4.45 11.56
N ALA A 164 -8.43 4.55 10.65
CA ALA A 164 -8.32 5.69 9.75
C ALA A 164 -9.55 5.82 8.84
N ALA A 165 -10.07 4.69 8.36
CA ALA A 165 -11.19 4.68 7.45
C ALA A 165 -12.49 5.24 8.08
N PRO A 166 -12.96 4.77 9.26
CA PRO A 166 -14.07 5.39 9.99
C PRO A 166 -13.86 6.87 10.32
N ALA A 167 -12.64 7.28 10.68
CA ALA A 167 -12.33 8.68 10.94
C ALA A 167 -12.55 9.56 9.70
N ILE A 168 -12.19 9.07 8.52
CA ILE A 168 -12.39 9.80 7.27
C ILE A 168 -13.85 9.78 6.84
N TRP A 169 -14.56 8.65 7.02
CA TRP A 169 -15.99 8.54 6.72
C TRP A 169 -16.85 9.45 7.60
N GLN A 170 -16.40 9.72 8.83
CA GLN A 170 -16.98 10.74 9.70
C GLN A 170 -16.85 12.18 9.13
N GLY A 171 -15.98 12.40 8.15
CA GLY A 171 -15.76 13.69 7.50
C GLY A 171 -14.45 14.39 7.88
N ASN A 172 -13.61 13.79 8.72
CA ASN A 172 -12.34 14.40 9.13
C ASN A 172 -11.39 14.58 7.94
N SER A 173 -10.54 15.60 8.01
CA SER A 173 -9.42 15.78 7.10
C SER A 173 -8.27 14.80 7.41
N THR A 174 -7.34 14.62 6.47
CA THR A 174 -6.16 13.76 6.65
C THR A 174 -5.37 14.13 7.91
N LEU A 175 -5.21 15.44 8.20
CA LEU A 175 -4.43 15.89 9.35
C LEU A 175 -5.15 15.61 10.68
N GLN A 176 -6.46 15.87 10.72
CA GLN A 176 -7.29 15.56 11.89
C GLN A 176 -7.30 14.06 12.17
N THR A 177 -7.46 13.24 11.13
CA THR A 177 -7.37 11.78 11.26
C THR A 177 -6.01 11.34 11.81
N ALA A 178 -4.91 11.89 11.31
CA ALA A 178 -3.57 11.58 11.82
C ALA A 178 -3.41 11.97 13.30
N ALA A 179 -3.87 13.18 13.69
CA ALA A 179 -3.83 13.63 15.08
C ALA A 179 -4.62 12.71 16.02
N ARG A 180 -5.83 12.32 15.61
CA ARG A 180 -6.69 11.40 16.37
C ARG A 180 -6.05 10.04 16.53
N LEU A 181 -5.52 9.47 15.44
CA LEU A 181 -4.83 8.18 15.48
C LEU A 181 -3.58 8.23 16.35
N LEU A 182 -2.80 9.31 16.32
CA LEU A 182 -1.64 9.49 17.20
C LEU A 182 -2.05 9.56 18.68
N GLN A 183 -3.15 10.24 18.99
CA GLN A 183 -3.65 10.34 20.35
C GLN A 183 -4.21 9.00 20.87
N ILE A 184 -4.98 8.30 20.04
CA ILE A 184 -5.46 6.94 20.33
C ILE A 184 -4.27 5.99 20.53
N GLY A 185 -3.28 6.11 19.64
CA GLY A 185 -2.00 5.41 19.70
C GLY A 185 -1.20 5.65 20.97
N ARG A 186 -1.38 6.78 21.65
CA ARG A 186 -0.63 7.08 22.88
C ARG A 186 -1.36 6.72 24.16
N ARG A 187 -2.70 6.74 24.14
CA ARG A 187 -3.51 6.64 25.37
C ARG A 187 -4.32 5.36 25.50
N GLN A 188 -4.70 4.72 24.39
CA GLN A 188 -5.69 3.63 24.43
C GLN A 188 -5.33 2.44 23.53
N LEU A 189 -4.08 2.30 23.08
CA LEU A 189 -3.67 1.19 22.20
C LEU A 189 -4.11 -0.16 22.72
N LEU A 190 -3.83 -0.47 23.99
CA LEU A 190 -4.14 -1.79 24.54
C LEU A 190 -5.64 -2.09 24.50
N GLY A 191 -6.48 -1.13 24.91
CA GLY A 191 -7.93 -1.29 24.88
C GLY A 191 -8.49 -1.45 23.47
N VAL A 192 -7.96 -0.69 22.51
CA VAL A 192 -8.34 -0.78 21.10
C VAL A 192 -7.87 -2.09 20.48
N ILE A 193 -6.66 -2.55 20.78
CA ILE A 193 -6.11 -3.83 20.32
C ILE A 193 -6.99 -4.98 20.79
N VAL A 194 -7.41 -4.99 22.07
CA VAL A 194 -8.28 -6.04 22.61
C VAL A 194 -9.64 -6.04 21.90
N ARG A 195 -10.23 -4.86 21.64
CA ARG A 195 -11.51 -4.77 20.90
C ARG A 195 -11.37 -5.22 19.44
N MET A 196 -10.30 -4.82 18.75
CA MET A 196 -10.00 -5.25 17.39
C MET A 196 -9.72 -6.75 17.32
N PHE A 197 -9.06 -7.31 18.33
CA PHE A 197 -8.81 -8.75 18.45
C PHE A 197 -10.12 -9.53 18.60
N GLY A 198 -11.01 -9.09 19.49
CA GLY A 198 -12.34 -9.66 19.59
C GLY A 198 -13.12 -9.59 18.27
N LEU A 199 -13.03 -8.46 17.55
CA LEU A 199 -13.68 -8.29 16.25
C LEU A 199 -13.12 -9.24 15.19
N LEU A 200 -11.79 -9.37 15.10
CA LEU A 200 -11.16 -10.26 14.14
C LEU A 200 -11.39 -11.74 14.46
N LEU A 201 -11.49 -12.11 15.73
CA LEU A 201 -11.90 -13.47 16.12
C LEU A 201 -13.34 -13.74 15.65
N LEU A 202 -14.27 -12.81 15.89
CA LEU A 202 -15.65 -12.92 15.41
C LEU A 202 -15.71 -13.01 13.87
N VAL A 203 -15.06 -12.08 13.17
CA VAL A 203 -15.00 -12.06 11.70
C VAL A 203 -14.31 -13.32 11.18
N GLY A 204 -13.28 -13.82 11.84
CA GLY A 204 -12.57 -15.04 11.50
C GLY A 204 -13.45 -16.28 11.61
N VAL A 205 -14.22 -16.41 12.70
CA VAL A 205 -15.22 -17.49 12.86
C VAL A 205 -16.31 -17.40 11.80
N LEU A 206 -16.87 -16.20 11.56
CA LEU A 206 -17.87 -16.00 10.51
C LEU A 206 -17.32 -16.34 9.12
N SER A 207 -16.09 -15.93 8.84
CA SER A 207 -15.39 -16.25 7.60
C SER A 207 -15.19 -17.75 7.46
N ALA A 208 -14.71 -18.44 8.51
CA ALA A 208 -14.52 -19.88 8.49
C ALA A 208 -15.82 -20.65 8.24
N ILE A 209 -16.94 -20.21 8.83
CA ILE A 209 -18.26 -20.81 8.59
C ILE A 209 -18.71 -20.57 7.14
N VAL A 210 -18.67 -19.31 6.67
CA VAL A 210 -19.13 -18.95 5.32
C VAL A 210 -18.27 -19.62 4.24
N PHE A 211 -16.94 -19.53 4.34
CA PHE A 211 -16.04 -20.18 3.40
C PHE A 211 -16.00 -21.70 3.57
N GLY A 212 -16.28 -22.23 4.75
CA GLY A 212 -16.50 -23.66 4.95
C GLY A 212 -17.68 -24.15 4.14
N ILE A 213 -18.85 -23.51 4.27
CA ILE A 213 -20.06 -23.85 3.51
C ILE A 213 -19.82 -23.70 2.01
N LEU A 214 -19.35 -22.53 1.57
CA LEU A 214 -19.10 -22.24 0.15
C LEU A 214 -18.01 -23.13 -0.44
N GLY A 215 -16.94 -23.39 0.30
CA GLY A 215 -15.83 -24.25 -0.11
C GLY A 215 -16.25 -25.70 -0.27
N THR A 216 -17.07 -26.21 0.65
CA THR A 216 -17.63 -27.57 0.54
C THR A 216 -18.56 -27.68 -0.67
N GLY A 217 -19.43 -26.68 -0.89
CA GLY A 217 -20.29 -26.61 -2.07
C GLY A 217 -19.50 -26.51 -3.38
N ALA A 218 -18.45 -25.68 -3.42
CA ALA A 218 -17.55 -25.56 -4.56
C ALA A 218 -16.79 -26.85 -4.84
N ALA A 219 -16.36 -27.59 -3.80
CA ALA A 219 -15.71 -28.88 -3.96
C ALA A 219 -16.66 -29.94 -4.56
N ILE A 220 -17.90 -30.02 -4.05
CA ILE A 220 -18.93 -30.92 -4.60
C ILE A 220 -19.23 -30.56 -6.05
N ALA A 221 -19.52 -29.28 -6.34
CA ALA A 221 -19.81 -28.82 -7.71
C ALA A 221 -18.63 -29.09 -8.67
N SER A 222 -17.40 -28.87 -8.20
CA SER A 222 -16.18 -29.17 -8.98
C SER A 222 -16.02 -30.66 -9.23
N SER A 223 -16.33 -31.52 -8.26
CA SER A 223 -16.24 -32.99 -8.42
C SER A 223 -17.24 -33.53 -9.45
N ILE A 224 -18.49 -33.04 -9.42
CA ILE A 224 -19.52 -33.41 -10.40
C ILE A 224 -19.15 -32.87 -11.79
N SER A 225 -18.68 -31.63 -11.86
CA SER A 225 -18.21 -31.03 -13.13
C SER A 225 -17.06 -31.83 -13.72
N ALA A 226 -16.15 -32.35 -12.90
CA ALA A 226 -15.09 -33.23 -13.35
C ALA A 226 -15.62 -34.57 -13.88
N ALA A 227 -16.63 -35.16 -13.23
CA ALA A 227 -17.28 -36.39 -13.67
C ALA A 227 -18.01 -36.23 -15.02
N THR A 228 -18.51 -35.04 -15.34
CA THR A 228 -19.12 -34.73 -16.66
C THR A 228 -18.11 -34.34 -17.74
N GLY A 229 -16.81 -34.46 -17.47
CA GLY A 229 -15.74 -34.13 -18.42
C GLY A 229 -15.37 -32.65 -18.52
N THR A 230 -16.06 -31.78 -17.76
CA THR A 230 -15.70 -30.36 -17.59
C THR A 230 -14.83 -30.22 -16.33
N SER A 231 -13.56 -30.66 -16.40
CA SER A 231 -12.62 -30.56 -15.29
C SER A 231 -11.67 -29.36 -15.46
N PRO A 232 -12.08 -28.13 -15.09
CA PRO A 232 -11.19 -26.96 -15.17
C PRO A 232 -9.95 -27.12 -14.28
N LEU A 233 -10.06 -27.88 -13.17
CA LEU A 233 -8.92 -28.25 -12.33
C LEU A 233 -8.00 -29.27 -13.01
N GLY A 234 -8.53 -30.17 -13.85
CA GLY A 234 -7.75 -31.09 -14.67
C GLY A 234 -6.96 -30.36 -15.76
N GLY A 235 -7.54 -29.32 -16.37
CA GLY A 235 -6.84 -28.43 -17.30
C GLY A 235 -5.73 -27.59 -16.64
N LEU A 236 -5.94 -27.11 -15.41
CA LEU A 236 -4.94 -26.39 -14.62
C LEU A 236 -3.79 -27.30 -14.15
N MET A 237 -4.09 -28.51 -13.67
CA MET A 237 -3.07 -29.51 -13.30
C MET A 237 -2.35 -30.07 -14.52
N GLY A 238 -3.01 -30.19 -15.67
CA GLY A 238 -2.38 -30.54 -16.94
C GLY A 238 -1.41 -29.47 -17.43
N THR A 239 -1.75 -28.19 -17.28
CA THR A 239 -0.86 -27.07 -17.65
C THR A 239 0.31 -26.91 -16.67
N LEU A 240 0.08 -26.98 -15.35
CA LEU A 240 1.14 -26.95 -14.34
C LEU A 240 2.03 -28.20 -14.38
N GLY A 241 1.44 -29.38 -14.56
CA GLY A 241 2.14 -30.66 -14.70
C GLY A 241 2.91 -30.80 -16.01
N GLY A 242 2.47 -30.13 -17.07
CA GLY A 242 3.17 -30.01 -18.35
C GLY A 242 4.35 -29.05 -18.32
N LEU A 243 4.31 -28.00 -17.49
CA LEU A 243 5.42 -27.06 -17.25
C LEU A 243 6.51 -27.63 -16.33
N GLY A 244 6.15 -28.57 -15.43
CA GLY A 244 7.06 -29.08 -14.39
C GLY A 244 7.70 -30.45 -14.66
N GLY A 245 7.47 -31.10 -15.80
CA GLY A 245 8.04 -32.42 -16.15
C GLY A 245 7.62 -33.60 -15.27
N PHE A 246 7.07 -33.34 -14.07
CA PHE A 246 6.59 -34.34 -13.10
C PHE A 246 5.21 -34.92 -13.44
N GLY A 247 4.41 -34.27 -14.29
CA GLY A 247 3.07 -34.74 -14.66
C GLY A 247 3.06 -35.99 -15.54
N ARG A 248 4.16 -36.27 -16.25
CA ARG A 248 4.23 -37.39 -17.21
C ARG A 248 4.36 -38.76 -16.53
N HIS A 249 4.85 -38.81 -15.30
CA HIS A 249 5.08 -40.07 -14.57
C HIS A 249 3.95 -40.45 -13.60
N ALA A 250 3.17 -39.48 -13.11
CA ALA A 250 2.02 -39.76 -12.23
C ALA A 250 0.83 -40.39 -12.97
N GLY A 251 0.70 -40.16 -14.28
CA GLY A 251 -0.33 -40.81 -15.10
C GLY A 251 -0.03 -42.26 -15.48
N ALA A 252 1.22 -42.72 -15.34
CA ALA A 252 1.66 -44.04 -15.79
C ALA A 252 1.63 -45.13 -14.71
N TYR A 253 1.65 -44.75 -13.42
CA TYR A 253 1.79 -45.71 -12.31
C TYR A 253 0.87 -45.38 -11.13
N GLY A 254 -0.45 -45.47 -11.33
CA GLY A 254 -1.37 -45.65 -10.21
C GLY A 254 -2.68 -44.87 -10.31
N MET A 255 -3.78 -45.61 -10.46
CA MET A 255 -5.13 -45.19 -10.02
C MET A 255 -5.63 -43.82 -10.54
N GLY A 256 -5.59 -43.58 -11.85
CA GLY A 256 -6.16 -42.35 -12.46
C GLY A 256 -6.93 -42.56 -13.77
N ALA A 257 -7.11 -43.80 -14.21
CA ALA A 257 -7.57 -44.13 -15.57
C ALA A 257 -9.11 -44.18 -15.77
N TYR A 258 -9.92 -43.79 -14.78
CA TYR A 258 -11.39 -43.91 -14.87
C TYR A 258 -12.13 -42.59 -15.14
N GLY A 259 -11.45 -41.54 -15.59
CA GLY A 259 -12.13 -40.28 -15.93
C GLY A 259 -11.36 -39.29 -16.81
N LEU A 260 -10.11 -39.59 -17.18
CA LEU A 260 -9.38 -38.77 -18.14
C LEU A 260 -9.84 -39.14 -19.56
N GLY A 261 -10.80 -38.35 -20.07
CA GLY A 261 -11.26 -38.45 -21.44
C GLY A 261 -10.08 -38.50 -22.43
N ALA A 262 -10.25 -39.29 -23.48
CA ALA A 262 -9.34 -39.58 -24.57
C ALA A 262 -8.94 -38.36 -25.45
N GLY A 263 -8.79 -37.18 -24.85
CA GLY A 263 -8.27 -35.96 -25.49
C GLY A 263 -6.88 -35.55 -24.99
N ALA A 264 -6.34 -36.16 -23.94
CA ALA A 264 -4.99 -35.86 -23.45
C ALA A 264 -3.86 -36.51 -24.28
N ALA A 265 -4.21 -37.35 -25.26
CA ALA A 265 -3.26 -38.01 -26.15
C ALA A 265 -2.90 -37.18 -27.39
N GLU A 266 -3.68 -36.16 -27.73
CA GLU A 266 -3.34 -35.20 -28.78
C GLU A 266 -3.00 -33.86 -28.12
N GLY A 267 -1.76 -33.40 -28.30
CA GLY A 267 -1.21 -32.16 -27.73
C GLY A 267 -1.82 -30.87 -28.30
N GLY A 268 -3.15 -30.78 -28.32
CA GLY A 268 -3.91 -29.60 -28.72
C GLY A 268 -4.43 -28.87 -27.48
N PHE A 269 -3.99 -27.62 -27.32
CA PHE A 269 -4.57 -26.69 -26.35
C PHE A 269 -5.98 -26.30 -26.83
N ASP A 270 -7.00 -27.09 -26.47
CA ASP A 270 -8.36 -26.92 -26.97
C ASP A 270 -8.96 -25.59 -26.46
N TYR A 271 -9.40 -24.71 -27.37
CA TYR A 271 -10.11 -23.45 -27.07
C TYR A 271 -11.31 -23.67 -26.15
N ARG A 272 -11.95 -24.84 -26.24
CA ARG A 272 -13.08 -25.23 -25.40
C ARG A 272 -12.64 -25.35 -23.93
N SER A 273 -11.45 -25.89 -23.67
CA SER A 273 -10.87 -26.00 -22.31
C SER A 273 -10.54 -24.63 -21.69
N MET A 274 -10.08 -23.66 -22.51
CA MET A 274 -9.82 -22.28 -22.08
C MET A 274 -11.10 -21.52 -21.71
N ALA A 275 -12.18 -21.72 -22.46
CA ALA A 275 -13.49 -21.12 -22.16
C ALA A 275 -14.04 -21.63 -20.83
N TYR A 276 -13.97 -22.95 -20.57
CA TYR A 276 -14.38 -23.53 -19.28
C TYR A 276 -13.47 -23.11 -18.13
N LEU A 277 -12.16 -22.95 -18.35
CA LEU A 277 -11.24 -22.43 -17.33
C LEU A 277 -11.56 -20.97 -16.95
N GLY A 278 -11.86 -20.13 -17.95
CA GLY A 278 -12.29 -18.74 -17.73
C GLY A 278 -13.63 -18.66 -16.98
N ALA A 279 -14.62 -19.46 -17.39
CA ALA A 279 -15.91 -19.54 -16.72
C ALA A 279 -15.81 -20.07 -15.28
N TYR A 280 -14.92 -21.05 -15.05
CA TYR A 280 -14.62 -21.56 -13.71
C TYR A 280 -13.96 -20.50 -12.82
N GLY A 281 -12.97 -19.76 -13.36
CA GLY A 281 -12.35 -18.65 -12.65
C GLY A 281 -13.34 -17.54 -12.29
N PHE A 282 -14.26 -17.21 -13.20
CA PHE A 282 -15.36 -16.28 -12.94
C PHE A 282 -16.30 -16.81 -11.85
N GLY A 283 -16.74 -18.06 -11.93
CA GLY A 283 -17.62 -18.69 -10.96
C GLY A 283 -17.02 -18.72 -9.55
N ASN A 284 -15.75 -19.13 -9.42
CA ASN A 284 -15.04 -19.10 -8.14
C ASN A 284 -14.79 -17.68 -7.64
N GLY A 285 -14.49 -16.73 -8.54
CA GLY A 285 -14.37 -15.31 -8.18
C GLY A 285 -15.67 -14.75 -7.61
N LEU A 286 -16.81 -15.08 -8.22
CA LEU A 286 -18.13 -14.67 -7.75
C LEU A 286 -18.48 -15.33 -6.41
N LEU A 287 -18.24 -16.64 -6.26
CA LEU A 287 -18.43 -17.35 -4.99
C LEU A 287 -17.58 -16.75 -3.87
N PHE A 288 -16.31 -16.45 -4.14
CA PHE A 288 -15.41 -15.81 -3.19
C PHE A 288 -15.92 -14.41 -2.81
N ALA A 289 -16.36 -13.63 -3.79
CA ALA A 289 -16.89 -12.30 -3.55
C ALA A 289 -18.17 -12.31 -2.71
N ILE A 290 -19.11 -13.23 -2.99
CA ILE A 290 -20.32 -13.45 -2.18
C ILE A 290 -19.94 -13.87 -0.76
N GLY A 291 -18.97 -14.80 -0.62
CA GLY A 291 -18.48 -15.25 0.67
C GLY A 291 -17.84 -14.16 1.52
N LEU A 292 -17.24 -13.15 0.88
CA LEU A 292 -16.66 -12.00 1.58
C LEU A 292 -17.69 -10.98 2.10
N VAL A 293 -18.91 -10.93 1.57
CA VAL A 293 -19.89 -9.88 1.93
C VAL A 293 -20.14 -9.84 3.44
N ILE A 294 -20.46 -10.98 4.06
CA ILE A 294 -20.81 -11.05 5.49
C ILE A 294 -19.60 -10.68 6.37
N PRO A 295 -18.41 -11.31 6.22
CA PRO A 295 -17.22 -10.92 6.96
C PRO A 295 -16.84 -9.45 6.77
N PHE A 296 -16.92 -8.95 5.53
CA PHE A 296 -16.55 -7.60 5.18
C PHE A 296 -17.45 -6.56 5.86
N LEU A 297 -18.78 -6.71 5.75
CA LEU A 297 -19.73 -5.80 6.40
C LEU A 297 -19.59 -5.82 7.92
N THR A 298 -19.40 -7.01 8.50
CA THR A 298 -19.19 -7.17 9.95
C THR A 298 -17.92 -6.47 10.39
N PHE A 299 -16.82 -6.65 9.65
CA PHE A 299 -15.55 -5.99 9.93
C PHE A 299 -15.69 -4.47 9.84
N VAL A 300 -16.20 -3.93 8.73
CA VAL A 300 -16.34 -2.49 8.53
C VAL A 300 -17.23 -1.86 9.62
N ASN A 301 -18.40 -2.44 9.88
CA ASN A 301 -19.28 -1.94 10.94
C ASN A 301 -18.64 -2.02 12.33
N GLY A 302 -17.97 -3.14 12.64
CA GLY A 302 -17.22 -3.31 13.88
C GLY A 302 -16.15 -2.23 14.06
N THR A 303 -15.40 -1.90 13.01
CA THR A 303 -14.39 -0.83 13.06
C THR A 303 -15.03 0.55 13.28
N CYS A 304 -16.18 0.85 12.68
CA CYS A 304 -16.93 2.08 12.92
C CYS A 304 -17.37 2.20 14.39
N LEU A 305 -17.94 1.13 14.96
CA LEU A 305 -18.37 1.09 16.36
C LEU A 305 -17.20 1.24 17.33
N ILE A 306 -16.09 0.52 17.09
CA ILE A 306 -14.88 0.63 17.91
C ILE A 306 -14.33 2.05 17.84
N TYR A 307 -14.29 2.65 16.65
CA TYR A 307 -13.84 4.04 16.47
C TYR A 307 -14.69 5.01 17.29
N LEU A 308 -16.03 4.97 17.15
CA LEU A 308 -16.96 5.83 17.88
C LEU A 308 -16.81 5.69 19.41
N GLN A 309 -16.65 4.46 19.91
CA GLN A 309 -16.41 4.17 21.32
C GLN A 309 -15.03 4.61 21.83
N THR A 310 -14.06 4.78 20.92
CA THR A 310 -12.70 5.20 21.28
C THR A 310 -12.60 6.72 21.33
N ILE A 311 -13.36 7.41 20.47
CA ILE A 311 -13.39 8.88 20.45
C ILE A 311 -14.37 9.47 21.48
N SER A 312 -15.33 8.68 21.99
CA SER A 312 -16.28 9.13 23.01
C SER A 312 -15.55 9.51 24.31
N GLY A 313 -15.56 10.80 24.66
CA GLY A 313 -14.96 11.31 25.89
C GLY A 313 -13.49 11.73 25.78
N VAL A 314 -12.94 11.83 24.56
CA VAL A 314 -11.58 12.30 24.33
C VAL A 314 -11.60 13.65 23.61
N ASP A 315 -10.95 14.66 24.19
CA ASP A 315 -10.72 15.95 23.52
C ASP A 315 -9.49 15.84 22.60
N PHE A 316 -9.71 16.05 21.30
CA PHE A 316 -8.68 16.00 20.26
C PHE A 316 -8.22 17.38 19.81
N SER A 317 -8.89 18.46 20.23
CA SER A 317 -8.65 19.83 19.76
C SER A 317 -7.19 20.26 19.97
N ALA A 318 -6.65 20.00 21.16
CA ALA A 318 -5.28 20.34 21.51
C ALA A 318 -4.22 19.57 20.68
N THR A 319 -4.51 18.33 20.28
CA THR A 319 -3.59 17.53 19.45
C THR A 319 -3.68 17.93 17.98
N GLU A 320 -4.89 18.20 17.49
CA GLU A 320 -5.15 18.69 16.14
C GLU A 320 -4.48 20.06 15.91
N GLU A 321 -4.61 20.98 16.88
CA GLU A 321 -4.00 22.32 16.80
C GLU A 321 -2.47 22.28 16.85
N LYS A 322 -1.88 21.43 17.70
CA LYS A 322 -0.42 21.27 17.70
C LYS A 322 0.09 20.72 16.37
N LEU A 323 -0.63 19.77 15.78
CA LEU A 323 -0.23 19.18 14.51
C LEU A 323 -0.41 20.17 13.34
N SER A 324 -1.47 20.99 13.34
CA SER A 324 -1.68 22.05 12.35
C SER A 324 -0.57 23.10 12.41
N GLN A 325 -0.17 23.51 13.62
CA GLN A 325 0.94 24.43 13.84
C GLN A 325 2.26 23.87 13.30
N HIS A 326 2.59 22.61 13.62
CA HIS A 326 3.81 21.97 13.10
C HIS A 326 3.84 21.86 11.57
N VAL A 327 2.70 21.60 10.93
CA VAL A 327 2.60 21.58 9.46
C VAL A 327 2.77 22.98 8.87
N ALA A 328 2.17 24.00 9.48
CA ALA A 328 2.34 25.38 9.06
C ALA A 328 3.80 25.84 9.20
N ASP A 329 4.47 25.48 10.30
CA ASP A 329 5.90 25.76 10.52
C ASP A 329 6.78 25.08 9.48
N ALA A 330 6.55 23.78 9.22
CA ALA A 330 7.27 23.04 8.21
C ALA A 330 7.11 23.65 6.81
N LYS A 331 5.89 24.10 6.46
CA LYS A 331 5.63 24.79 5.19
C LYS A 331 6.41 26.10 5.08
N ARG A 332 6.39 26.93 6.13
CA ARG A 332 7.18 28.17 6.18
C ARG A 332 8.68 27.91 6.03
N HIS A 333 9.20 26.89 6.71
CA HIS A 333 10.61 26.51 6.61
C HIS A 333 10.98 25.99 5.21
N ALA A 334 10.09 25.24 4.56
CA ALA A 334 10.31 24.75 3.19
C ALA A 334 10.32 25.90 2.16
N GLU A 335 9.41 26.86 2.30
CA GLU A 335 9.36 28.06 1.45
C GLU A 335 10.63 28.90 1.61
N GLN A 336 11.05 29.16 2.86
CA GLN A 336 12.32 29.86 3.13
C GLN A 336 13.54 29.11 2.59
N ALA A 337 13.57 27.78 2.67
CA ALA A 337 14.65 26.98 2.11
C ALA A 337 14.67 27.05 0.57
N ARG A 338 13.49 27.07 -0.07
CA ARG A 338 13.34 27.22 -1.52
C ARG A 338 13.80 28.60 -2.00
N GLU A 339 13.43 29.67 -1.29
CA GLU A 339 13.90 31.03 -1.57
C GLU A 339 15.42 31.13 -1.42
N ARG A 340 15.99 30.62 -0.32
CA ARG A 340 17.46 30.58 -0.13
C ARG A 340 18.17 29.78 -1.21
N ALA A 341 17.59 28.68 -1.69
CA ALA A 341 18.15 27.90 -2.79
C ALA A 341 18.07 28.66 -4.12
N ALA A 342 16.94 29.35 -4.39
CA ALA A 342 16.77 30.18 -5.57
C ALA A 342 17.74 31.37 -5.58
N ASP A 343 17.93 32.05 -4.44
CA ASP A 343 18.90 33.15 -4.30
C ASP A 343 20.34 32.67 -4.52
N ARG A 344 20.69 31.48 -4.02
CA ARG A 344 22.01 30.88 -4.27
C ARG A 344 22.21 30.52 -5.74
N LEU A 345 21.19 29.98 -6.40
CA LEU A 345 21.22 29.67 -7.83
C LEU A 345 21.30 30.94 -8.69
N ALA A 346 20.57 32.00 -8.34
CA ALA A 346 20.64 33.30 -9.01
C ALA A 346 22.03 33.93 -8.85
N LYS A 347 22.57 33.99 -7.62
CA LYS A 347 23.93 34.48 -7.36
C LYS A 347 25.01 33.67 -8.08
N ALA A 348 24.86 32.35 -8.15
CA ALA A 348 25.77 31.50 -8.91
C ALA A 348 25.70 31.80 -10.42
N ARG A 349 24.49 31.96 -10.97
CA ARG A 349 24.29 32.34 -12.38
C ARG A 349 24.89 33.72 -12.70
N ASP A 350 24.71 34.69 -11.81
CA ASP A 350 25.27 36.03 -11.99
C ASP A 350 26.81 36.02 -11.90
N SER A 351 27.39 35.20 -11.01
CA SER A 351 28.84 35.02 -10.94
C SER A 351 29.43 34.32 -12.17
N HIS A 352 28.69 33.37 -12.77
CA HIS A 352 29.08 32.73 -14.03
C HIS A 352 28.91 33.67 -15.24
N ALA A 353 27.88 34.52 -15.25
CA ALA A 353 27.70 35.53 -16.30
C ALA A 353 28.77 36.64 -16.22
N ALA A 354 29.15 37.07 -15.02
CA ALA A 354 30.26 38.00 -14.80
C ALA A 354 31.62 37.39 -15.20
N GLY A 355 31.82 36.08 -14.97
CA GLY A 355 33.02 35.36 -15.42
C GLY A 355 33.11 35.21 -16.96
N ALA A 356 31.99 35.09 -17.66
CA ALA A 356 31.96 35.00 -19.13
C ALA A 356 32.08 36.37 -19.84
N ALA A 357 31.69 37.46 -19.18
CA ALA A 357 31.85 38.83 -19.70
C ALA A 357 33.28 39.39 -19.52
N GLY A 358 34.13 38.74 -18.69
CA GLY A 358 35.50 39.16 -18.41
C GLY A 358 36.55 38.83 -19.48
N THR A 359 36.21 38.06 -20.52
CA THR A 359 37.16 37.64 -21.59
C THR A 359 37.15 38.51 -22.85
N ALA A 360 36.45 39.65 -22.85
CA ALA A 360 36.36 40.54 -24.01
C ALA A 360 36.84 41.98 -23.72
N SER A 361 38.07 42.13 -23.23
CA SER A 361 38.89 43.35 -23.43
C SER A 361 40.31 43.13 -22.91
N LEU A 362 41.25 42.91 -23.84
CA LEU A 362 42.67 43.13 -23.61
C LEU A 362 43.16 44.13 -24.65
N PRO A 363 43.66 45.32 -24.26
CA PRO A 363 44.36 46.20 -25.19
C PRO A 363 45.76 45.65 -25.45
N ALA A 364 46.18 45.75 -26.71
CA ALA A 364 47.53 45.46 -27.17
C ALA A 364 48.55 46.41 -26.51
N SER A 365 49.67 45.87 -26.05
CA SER A 365 50.91 46.62 -25.80
C SER A 365 52.09 45.66 -25.92
N ASP A 366 52.89 45.89 -26.95
CA ASP A 366 54.17 45.24 -27.22
C ASP A 366 55.16 45.47 -26.07
N THR A 367 55.78 44.41 -25.54
CA THR A 367 57.21 44.44 -25.19
C THR A 367 57.75 43.03 -24.94
N ALA A 368 58.74 42.67 -25.75
CA ALA A 368 59.89 41.79 -25.47
C ALA A 368 59.66 40.43 -24.78
N SER A 369 59.77 39.38 -25.60
CA SER A 369 60.22 38.04 -25.19
C SER A 369 61.57 38.13 -24.48
N PRO A 370 61.76 37.33 -23.41
CA PRO A 370 62.80 36.32 -23.49
C PRO A 370 62.30 34.94 -23.06
N ALA A 371 62.80 33.94 -23.79
CA ALA A 371 63.07 32.56 -23.39
C ALA A 371 61.89 31.68 -22.93
N ALA A 372 61.73 30.59 -23.67
CA ALA A 372 60.80 29.51 -23.43
C ALA A 372 61.12 28.77 -22.13
N ASP A 373 60.14 28.69 -21.22
CA ASP A 373 60.05 27.60 -20.26
C ASP A 373 59.21 26.48 -20.89
N GLU A 374 59.81 25.29 -21.00
CA GLU A 374 59.24 24.11 -21.63
C GLU A 374 57.89 23.71 -20.98
N ALA A 375 56.80 23.94 -21.72
CA ALA A 375 55.50 23.36 -21.42
C ALA A 375 55.59 21.83 -21.58
N ALA A 376 55.76 21.11 -20.48
CA ALA A 376 55.71 19.65 -20.49
C ALA A 376 54.27 19.17 -20.73
N ALA A 377 54.08 18.25 -21.68
CA ALA A 377 52.79 17.61 -21.90
C ALA A 377 52.55 16.49 -20.87
N CYS A 378 51.32 16.35 -20.39
CA CYS A 378 50.96 15.25 -19.48
C CYS A 378 51.18 13.89 -20.14
N ALA A 379 51.88 12.97 -19.47
CA ALA A 379 52.15 11.62 -20.01
C ALA A 379 50.89 10.77 -20.24
N GLN A 380 49.76 11.12 -19.61
CA GLN A 380 48.53 10.33 -19.67
C GLN A 380 47.48 10.88 -20.64
N CYS A 381 47.43 12.19 -20.84
CA CYS A 381 46.42 12.82 -21.72
C CYS A 381 47.00 13.78 -22.76
N HIS A 382 48.33 13.96 -22.79
CA HIS A 382 49.10 14.79 -23.72
C HIS A 382 48.70 16.28 -23.78
N LYS A 383 47.88 16.75 -22.84
CA LYS A 383 47.57 18.18 -22.71
C LYS A 383 48.73 18.95 -22.07
N PRO A 384 48.92 20.23 -22.42
CA PRO A 384 50.00 21.06 -21.88
C PRO A 384 49.79 21.28 -20.38
N MET A 385 50.87 21.17 -19.61
CA MET A 385 50.92 21.50 -18.18
C MET A 385 51.86 22.69 -17.97
N ALA A 386 51.54 23.57 -17.01
CA ALA A 386 52.47 24.63 -16.62
C ALA A 386 53.67 24.03 -15.88
N ALA A 387 54.82 24.70 -15.95
CA ALA A 387 56.08 24.18 -15.39
C ALA A 387 56.02 23.90 -13.88
N ASP A 388 55.14 24.59 -13.14
CA ASP A 388 54.98 24.49 -11.69
C ASP A 388 53.87 23.51 -11.24
N ASP A 389 53.14 22.89 -12.17
CA ASP A 389 52.01 22.01 -11.84
C ASP A 389 52.47 20.61 -11.41
N LEU A 390 52.18 20.24 -10.15
CA LEU A 390 52.37 18.88 -9.61
C LEU A 390 51.35 17.86 -10.13
N PHE A 391 50.18 18.33 -10.59
CA PHE A 391 49.08 17.51 -11.10
C PHE A 391 48.49 18.13 -12.37
N CYS A 392 48.04 17.30 -13.32
CA CYS A 392 47.37 17.76 -14.52
C CYS A 392 45.97 18.30 -14.16
N GLY A 393 45.68 19.56 -14.49
CA GLY A 393 44.37 20.19 -14.23
C GLY A 393 43.18 19.54 -14.99
N GLU A 394 43.45 18.69 -15.97
CA GLU A 394 42.43 18.08 -16.82
C GLU A 394 42.10 16.64 -16.43
N CYS A 395 43.10 15.83 -16.10
CA CYS A 395 42.90 14.42 -15.73
C CYS A 395 43.28 14.08 -14.28
N GLY A 396 43.88 15.01 -13.53
CA GLY A 396 44.31 14.80 -12.14
C GLY A 396 45.55 13.92 -11.96
N ALA A 397 46.20 13.49 -13.04
CA ALA A 397 47.38 12.66 -12.98
C ALA A 397 48.58 13.44 -12.40
N ARG A 398 49.34 12.81 -11.49
CA ARG A 398 50.53 13.41 -10.88
C ARG A 398 51.69 13.42 -11.88
N ARG A 399 52.46 14.51 -11.93
CA ARG A 399 53.67 14.60 -12.76
C ARG A 399 54.68 13.55 -12.27
N HIS A 400 55.09 12.64 -13.15
CA HIS A 400 56.22 11.75 -12.89
C HIS A 400 57.51 12.56 -13.05
N ALA A 401 58.38 12.48 -12.04
CA ALA A 401 59.62 13.27 -11.95
C ALA A 401 60.65 12.84 -13.01
#